data_AF-A0A345QMU0-F1
#
_entry.id   AF-A0A345QMU0-F1
#
_cell.length_a   1.000
_cell.length_b   1.000
_cell.length_c   1.000
_cell.angle_alpha   90.00
_cell.angle_beta   90.00
_cell.angle_gamma   90.00
#
_symmetry.space_group_name_H-M   'P 1'
#
loop_
_entity.id
_entity.type
_entity.pdbx_description
1 polymer ?
#
loop_
_entity_poly.entity_id
_entity_poly.type
_entity_poly.pdbx_seq_one_letter_code
_entity_poly.pdbx_strand_id
1 'polypeptide(L)'
;MLPTLNAKPEPDTQSLGKRSMLPQRVLTALAVGIEGLFGSGFDQLLLDLPINSWVGPVPSGFGLHLVTRDEIQHAPRVTFEMARDAVTRNYRYDQQRKATEALVERLEQHYVIELDDPTQ
;
A
#
# COMPACT_ATOMS: atom_id res chain seq x y z
N MET A 1 35.71 -42.09 -19.96
CA MET A 1 35.00 -41.85 -18.69
C MET A 1 34.94 -40.34 -18.50
N LEU A 2 33.74 -39.75 -18.58
CA LEU A 2 33.54 -38.30 -18.47
C LEU A 2 33.54 -37.91 -16.99
N PRO A 3 34.25 -36.84 -16.57
CA PRO A 3 34.27 -36.42 -15.17
C PRO A 3 32.92 -35.78 -14.80
N THR A 4 32.28 -36.35 -13.78
CA THR A 4 31.08 -35.82 -13.14
C THR A 4 31.38 -34.46 -12.52
N LEU A 5 30.72 -33.41 -13.01
CA LEU A 5 30.70 -32.10 -12.36
C LEU A 5 30.01 -32.26 -11.00
N ASN A 6 30.79 -32.20 -9.92
CA ASN A 6 30.28 -32.03 -8.56
C ASN A 6 29.49 -30.73 -8.50
N ALA A 7 28.17 -30.81 -8.65
CA ALA A 7 27.28 -29.71 -8.33
C ALA A 7 27.41 -29.41 -6.82
N LYS A 8 28.00 -28.26 -6.52
CA LYS A 8 27.93 -27.62 -5.20
C LYS A 8 26.45 -27.57 -4.79
N PRO A 9 26.08 -27.89 -3.53
CA PRO A 9 24.68 -27.85 -3.12
C PRO A 9 24.13 -26.47 -3.45
N GLU A 10 22.99 -26.45 -4.16
CA GLU A 10 22.22 -25.24 -4.47
C GLU A 10 22.23 -24.34 -3.22
N PRO A 11 22.74 -23.11 -3.30
CA PRO A 11 22.77 -22.24 -2.14
C PRO A 11 21.33 -22.08 -1.67
N ASP A 12 21.08 -22.36 -0.38
CA ASP A 12 19.79 -22.12 0.22
C ASP A 12 19.43 -20.65 -0.05
N THR A 13 18.49 -20.45 -0.96
CA THR A 13 18.10 -19.12 -1.44
C THR A 13 17.52 -18.28 -0.32
N GLN A 14 17.10 -18.92 0.79
CA GLN A 14 16.68 -18.25 2.03
C GLN A 14 17.84 -17.63 2.81
N SER A 15 19.08 -18.05 2.55
CA SER A 15 20.30 -17.48 3.15
C SER A 15 20.96 -16.39 2.29
N LEU A 16 20.54 -16.27 1.02
CA LEU A 16 21.07 -15.29 0.08
C LEU A 16 20.32 -13.95 0.21
N GLY A 17 20.71 -13.15 1.20
CA GLY A 17 20.21 -11.78 1.38
C GLY A 17 20.11 -11.35 2.84
N LYS A 18 19.90 -10.04 3.07
CA LYS A 18 19.56 -9.56 4.41
C LYS A 18 18.14 -10.02 4.74
N ARG A 19 17.95 -10.65 5.90
CA ARG A 19 16.62 -10.99 6.41
C ARG A 19 15.82 -9.70 6.60
N SER A 20 14.75 -9.57 5.84
CA SER A 20 13.77 -8.50 5.99
C SER A 20 12.69 -8.94 6.98
N MET A 21 12.08 -7.96 7.67
CA MET A 21 10.84 -8.19 8.43
C MET A 21 9.63 -8.41 7.52
N LEU A 22 9.80 -8.19 6.20
CA LEU A 22 8.75 -8.38 5.21
C LEU A 22 8.52 -9.86 4.89
N PRO A 23 7.27 -10.25 4.61
CA PRO A 23 6.98 -11.58 4.10
C PRO A 23 7.67 -11.80 2.75
N GLN A 24 8.24 -12.99 2.56
CA GLN A 24 8.87 -13.37 1.28
C GLN A 24 7.85 -13.55 0.16
N ARG A 25 6.60 -13.85 0.51
CA ARG A 25 5.48 -14.05 -0.43
C ARG A 25 4.22 -13.42 0.12
N VAL A 26 3.56 -12.62 -0.70
CA VAL A 26 2.24 -12.06 -0.42
C VAL A 26 1.26 -12.77 -1.34
N LEU A 27 0.26 -13.47 -0.77
CA LEU A 27 -0.69 -14.28 -1.55
C LEU A 27 -1.73 -13.41 -2.24
N THR A 28 -2.47 -12.64 -1.46
CA THR A 28 -3.49 -11.72 -1.95
C THR A 28 -3.48 -10.50 -1.06
N ALA A 29 -3.23 -9.33 -1.64
CA ALA A 29 -3.26 -8.06 -0.94
C ALA A 29 -3.90 -7.00 -1.83
N LEU A 30 -4.65 -6.10 -1.19
CA LEU A 30 -5.10 -4.88 -1.84
C LEU A 30 -3.90 -3.95 -2.07
N ALA A 31 -4.01 -3.04 -3.03
CA ALA A 31 -2.99 -2.03 -3.31
C ALA A 31 -2.53 -1.28 -2.05
N VAL A 32 -3.48 -0.82 -1.22
CA VAL A 32 -3.18 -0.16 0.07
C VAL A 32 -2.41 -1.07 1.05
N GLY A 33 -2.63 -2.38 1.00
CA GLY A 33 -1.89 -3.33 1.82
C GLY A 33 -0.46 -3.52 1.32
N ILE A 34 -0.26 -3.51 -0.01
CA ILE A 34 1.08 -3.51 -0.61
C ILE A 34 1.84 -2.24 -0.23
N GLU A 35 1.20 -1.07 -0.32
CA GLU A 35 1.82 0.19 0.10
C GLU A 35 2.16 0.19 1.59
N GLY A 36 1.31 -0.37 2.45
CA GLY A 36 1.59 -0.50 3.88
C GLY A 36 2.79 -1.40 4.20
N LEU A 37 3.09 -2.38 3.34
CA LEU A 37 4.23 -3.29 3.51
C LEU A 37 5.51 -2.73 2.89
N PHE A 38 5.45 -2.19 1.68
CA PHE A 38 6.65 -1.84 0.90
C PHE A 38 6.88 -0.33 0.78
N GLY A 39 5.92 0.48 1.21
CA GLY A 39 5.94 1.94 1.06
C GLY A 39 5.04 2.41 -0.08
N SER A 40 4.70 3.70 -0.04
CA SER A 40 3.81 4.33 -1.01
C SER A 40 4.33 4.21 -2.45
N GLY A 41 3.42 3.96 -3.39
CA GLY A 41 3.73 3.83 -4.82
C GLY A 41 4.33 2.48 -5.25
N PHE A 42 4.60 1.57 -4.30
CA PHE A 42 5.11 0.24 -4.64
C PHE A 42 4.09 -0.61 -5.41
N ASP A 43 2.79 -0.43 -5.12
CA ASP A 43 1.69 -1.07 -5.83
C ASP A 43 1.67 -0.71 -7.33
N GLN A 44 1.95 0.56 -7.67
CA GLN A 44 2.04 1.02 -9.05
C GLN A 44 3.22 0.39 -9.79
N LEU A 45 4.38 0.30 -9.13
CA LEU A 45 5.55 -0.37 -9.70
C LEU A 45 5.24 -1.83 -10.05
N LEU A 46 4.42 -2.52 -9.24
CA LEU A 46 4.00 -3.89 -9.53
C LEU A 46 3.12 -4.00 -10.77
N LEU A 47 2.36 -2.97 -11.15
CA LEU A 47 1.46 -3.01 -12.32
C LEU A 47 2.24 -3.20 -13.62
N ASP A 48 3.39 -2.56 -13.73
CA ASP A 48 4.23 -2.54 -14.93
C ASP A 48 5.17 -3.75 -15.05
N LEU A 49 5.26 -4.60 -14.00
CA LEU A 49 6.16 -5.73 -14.02
C LEU A 49 5.65 -6.88 -14.92
N PRO A 50 6.51 -7.49 -15.75
CA PRO A 50 6.16 -8.74 -16.43
C PRO A 50 5.77 -9.84 -15.43
N ILE A 51 4.72 -10.58 -15.77
CA ILE A 51 4.25 -11.72 -14.97
C ILE A 51 5.31 -12.83 -14.99
N ASN A 52 5.49 -13.52 -13.85
CA ASN A 52 6.42 -14.64 -13.66
C ASN A 52 7.88 -14.32 -14.02
N SER A 53 8.27 -13.06 -13.93
CA SER A 53 9.62 -12.60 -14.22
C SER A 53 10.16 -11.81 -13.03
N TRP A 54 11.35 -12.18 -12.59
CA TRP A 54 12.06 -11.44 -11.55
C TRP A 54 12.54 -10.09 -12.10
N VAL A 55 12.15 -9.01 -11.43
CA VAL A 55 12.55 -7.64 -11.75
C VAL A 55 13.13 -6.95 -10.53
N GLY A 56 14.19 -6.19 -10.75
CA GLY A 56 14.80 -5.35 -9.73
C GLY A 56 16.10 -4.73 -10.22
N PRO A 57 16.71 -3.85 -9.40
CA PRO A 57 16.32 -3.54 -8.03
C PRO A 57 15.10 -2.60 -7.93
N VAL A 58 14.07 -3.00 -7.19
CA VAL A 58 12.89 -2.17 -6.89
C VAL A 58 13.04 -1.56 -5.50
N PRO A 59 13.00 -0.22 -5.34
CA PRO A 59 13.11 0.43 -4.05
C PRO A 59 11.84 0.25 -3.20
N SER A 60 12.02 0.06 -1.91
CA SER A 60 10.97 0.05 -0.88
C SER A 60 11.46 0.82 0.36
N GLY A 61 10.57 1.05 1.33
CA GLY A 61 10.94 1.61 2.63
C GLY A 61 11.98 0.79 3.41
N PHE A 62 12.18 -0.49 3.06
CA PHE A 62 13.14 -1.41 3.69
C PHE A 62 14.44 -1.60 2.89
N GLY A 63 14.58 -0.95 1.73
CA GLY A 63 15.75 -1.05 0.86
C GLY A 63 15.41 -1.52 -0.56
N LEU A 64 16.33 -2.24 -1.20
CA LEU A 64 16.17 -2.72 -2.58
C LEU A 64 15.71 -4.18 -2.60
N HIS A 65 14.75 -4.47 -3.46
CA HIS A 65 14.13 -5.79 -3.58
C HIS A 65 14.18 -6.31 -5.02
N LEU A 66 14.30 -7.63 -5.15
CA LEU A 66 13.99 -8.35 -6.38
C LEU A 66 12.58 -8.91 -6.23
N VAL A 67 11.70 -8.62 -7.18
CA VAL A 67 10.26 -8.91 -7.07
C VAL A 67 9.82 -9.70 -8.29
N THR A 68 8.97 -10.69 -8.09
CA THR A 68 8.21 -11.36 -9.16
C THR A 68 6.73 -11.25 -8.84
N ARG A 69 5.90 -11.13 -9.88
CA ARG A 69 4.44 -11.08 -9.76
C ARG A 69 3.84 -12.30 -10.43
N ASP A 70 3.08 -13.09 -9.68
CA ASP A 70 2.41 -14.29 -10.18
C ASP A 70 1.15 -13.92 -10.98
N GLU A 71 0.31 -13.03 -10.43
CA GLU A 71 -0.94 -12.62 -11.06
C GLU A 71 -1.39 -11.22 -10.61
N ILE A 72 -2.32 -10.63 -11.36
CA ILE A 72 -3.05 -9.43 -10.96
C ILE A 72 -4.55 -9.67 -11.06
N GLN A 73 -5.24 -9.48 -9.94
CA GLN A 73 -6.70 -9.54 -9.90
C GLN A 73 -7.25 -8.12 -9.96
N HIS A 74 -7.82 -7.75 -11.09
CA HIS A 74 -8.54 -6.49 -11.19
C HIS A 74 -9.85 -6.59 -10.42
N ALA A 75 -10.16 -5.55 -9.66
CA ALA A 75 -11.46 -5.44 -9.01
C ALA A 75 -12.58 -5.57 -10.08
N PRO A 76 -13.63 -6.34 -9.79
CA PRO A 76 -14.75 -6.46 -10.72
C PRO A 76 -15.38 -5.09 -10.94
N ARG A 77 -15.89 -4.84 -12.15
CA ARG A 77 -16.63 -3.61 -12.45
C ARG A 77 -17.89 -3.60 -11.59
N VAL A 78 -17.95 -2.67 -10.64
CA VAL A 78 -19.13 -2.46 -9.81
C VAL A 78 -20.12 -1.59 -10.57
N THR A 79 -21.37 -2.02 -10.68
CA THR A 79 -22.43 -1.18 -11.26
C THR A 79 -22.84 -0.08 -10.30
N PHE A 80 -23.44 1.00 -10.80
CA PHE A 80 -23.94 2.06 -9.94
C PHE A 80 -24.96 1.52 -8.91
N GLU A 81 -25.84 0.60 -9.31
CA GLU A 81 -26.82 0.02 -8.39
C GLU A 81 -26.17 -0.74 -7.23
N MET A 82 -25.09 -1.49 -7.49
CA MET A 82 -24.36 -2.19 -6.43
C MET A 82 -23.61 -1.23 -5.50
N ALA A 83 -23.16 -0.08 -6.01
CA ALA A 83 -22.43 0.92 -5.24
C ALA A 83 -23.33 1.98 -4.57
N ARG A 84 -24.62 2.04 -4.92
CA ARG A 84 -25.56 3.12 -4.55
C ARG A 84 -25.55 3.41 -3.06
N ASP A 85 -25.65 2.38 -2.23
CA ASP A 85 -25.69 2.54 -0.77
C ASP A 85 -24.36 3.06 -0.22
N ALA A 86 -23.24 2.51 -0.70
CA ALA A 86 -21.91 2.96 -0.29
C ALA A 86 -21.66 4.42 -0.69
N VAL A 87 -22.00 4.79 -1.93
CA VAL A 87 -21.90 6.16 -2.43
C VAL A 87 -22.79 7.10 -1.62
N THR A 88 -24.04 6.70 -1.33
CA THR A 88 -24.98 7.53 -0.55
C THR A 88 -24.47 7.78 0.86
N ARG A 89 -23.94 6.75 1.56
CA ARG A 89 -23.35 6.93 2.89
C ARG A 89 -22.15 7.87 2.85
N ASN A 90 -21.22 7.64 1.92
CA ASN A 90 -20.01 8.45 1.80
C ASN A 90 -20.34 9.90 1.45
N TYR A 91 -21.34 10.11 0.57
CA TYR A 91 -21.84 11.45 0.25
C TYR A 91 -22.39 12.16 1.48
N ARG A 92 -23.26 11.50 2.26
CA ARG A 92 -23.82 12.09 3.49
C ARG A 92 -22.73 12.45 4.50
N TYR A 93 -21.74 11.58 4.66
CA TYR A 93 -20.59 11.84 5.52
C TYR A 93 -19.81 13.08 5.07
N ASP A 94 -19.50 13.20 3.78
CA ASP A 94 -18.78 14.36 3.25
C ASP A 94 -19.59 15.66 3.37
N GLN A 95 -20.92 15.60 3.15
CA GLN A 95 -21.80 16.76 3.36
C GLN A 95 -21.83 17.20 4.83
N GLN A 96 -21.89 16.25 5.77
CA GLN A 96 -21.84 16.55 7.19
C GLN A 96 -20.51 17.20 7.58
N ARG A 97 -19.39 16.65 7.10
CA ARG A 97 -18.06 17.21 7.34
C ARG A 97 -17.97 18.65 6.85
N LYS A 98 -18.41 18.92 5.61
CA LYS A 98 -18.45 20.28 5.03
C LYS A 98 -19.34 21.24 5.83
N ALA A 99 -20.50 20.78 6.29
CA ALA A 99 -21.40 21.60 7.10
C ALA A 99 -20.78 21.97 8.46
N THR A 100 -20.06 21.02 9.09
CA THR A 100 -19.31 21.26 10.32
C THR A 100 -18.18 22.25 10.09
N GLU A 101 -17.37 22.07 9.06
CA GLU A 101 -16.27 22.99 8.70
C GLU A 101 -16.79 24.42 8.49
N ALA A 102 -17.85 24.58 7.69
CA ALA A 102 -18.47 25.89 7.47
C ALA A 102 -19.12 26.49 8.72
N LEU A 103 -19.51 25.69 9.71
CA LEU A 103 -19.98 26.19 11.01
C LEU A 103 -18.80 26.67 11.85
N VAL A 104 -17.73 25.89 11.93
CA VAL A 104 -16.52 26.24 12.67
C VAL A 104 -15.93 27.55 12.12
N GLU A 105 -15.76 27.68 10.81
CA GLU A 105 -15.27 28.91 10.17
C GLU A 105 -16.13 30.13 10.53
N ARG A 106 -17.46 29.97 10.58
CA ARG A 106 -18.38 31.05 11.01
C ARG A 106 -18.20 31.40 12.48
N LEU A 107 -17.97 30.42 13.35
CA LEU A 107 -17.75 30.68 14.77
C LEU A 107 -16.41 31.38 14.98
N GLU A 108 -15.34 30.97 14.31
CA GLU A 108 -14.02 31.61 14.40
C GLU A 108 -14.05 33.09 13.99
N GLN A 109 -14.92 33.48 13.06
CA GLN A 109 -15.09 34.88 12.67
C GLN A 109 -15.78 35.75 13.73
N HIS A 110 -16.59 35.15 14.61
CA HIS A 110 -17.43 35.89 15.56
C HIS A 110 -16.94 35.79 17.01
N TYR A 111 -16.06 34.84 17.31
CA TYR A 111 -15.57 34.58 18.66
C TYR A 111 -14.06 34.72 18.73
N VAL A 112 -13.57 35.48 19.72
CA VAL A 112 -12.15 35.52 20.07
C VAL A 112 -11.85 34.32 20.96
N ILE A 113 -11.00 33.41 20.48
CA ILE A 113 -10.56 32.25 21.25
C ILE A 113 -9.32 32.68 22.05
N GLU A 114 -9.48 32.85 23.36
CA GLU A 114 -8.35 33.04 24.28
C GLU A 114 -7.90 31.66 24.80
N LEU A 115 -6.65 31.28 24.51
CA LEU A 115 -6.01 30.15 25.20
C LEU A 115 -5.31 30.68 26.43
N ASP A 116 -5.76 30.26 27.62
CA ASP A 116 -4.99 30.45 28.84
C ASP A 116 -3.71 29.61 28.75
N ASP A 117 -2.57 30.26 28.94
CA ASP A 117 -1.26 29.63 28.99
C ASP A 117 -1.20 28.74 30.25
N PRO A 118 -1.03 27.41 30.13
CA PRO A 118 -0.98 26.51 31.29
C PRO A 118 0.30 26.64 32.14
N THR A 119 1.07 27.71 31.97
CA THR A 119 2.35 27.94 32.64
C THR A 119 2.33 29.05 33.71
N GLN A 120 1.16 29.42 34.26
CA GLN A 120 1.08 30.25 35.48
C GLN A 120 1.13 29.42 36.77
#